data_AF-A0A0R3Q6D4-F1
#
_entry.id   AF-A0A0R3Q6D4-F1
#
_cell.length_a   1.000
_cell.length_b   1.000
_cell.length_c   1.000
_cell.angle_alpha   90.00
_cell.angle_beta   90.00
_cell.angle_gamma   90.00
#
_symmetry.space_group_name_H-M   'P 1'
#
loop_
_entity.id
_entity.type
_entity.pdbx_description
1 polymer ?
#
loop_
_entity_poly.entity_id
_entity_poly.type
_entity_poly.pdbx_seq_one_letter_code
_entity_poly.pdbx_strand_id
1 'polypeptide(L)'
;MKKIRTADRSAASNTRYQTFVGTHGFPGSRKSTTYGASKALQAAAKAGIEKFGVEVVSGIIRGPGFGTETAVKALQSCGLTVTSIANKTKISHNGSRLRKKRRV
;
A
#
# COMPACT_ATOMS: atom_id res chain seq x y z
N MET A 1 10.45 2.31 -2.18
CA MET A 1 9.26 2.35 -3.06
C MET A 1 8.11 1.70 -2.32
N LYS A 2 7.00 2.42 -2.07
CA LYS A 2 5.82 1.81 -1.44
C LYS A 2 5.14 0.90 -2.48
N LYS A 3 5.01 -0.38 -2.16
CA LYS A 3 4.36 -1.41 -2.99
C LYS A 3 2.94 -1.59 -2.48
N ILE A 4 1.97 -1.60 -3.38
CA ILE A 4 0.59 -1.98 -3.09
C ILE A 4 0.44 -3.43 -3.50
N ARG A 5 -0.02 -4.28 -2.59
CA ARG A 5 -0.20 -5.72 -2.82
C ARG A 5 -1.59 -6.12 -2.35
N THR A 6 -2.29 -6.86 -3.19
CA THR A 6 -3.46 -7.64 -2.78
C THR A 6 -3.02 -9.09 -2.60
N ALA A 7 -3.47 -9.70 -1.51
CA ALA A 7 -3.14 -11.07 -1.16
C ALA A 7 -4.35 -11.74 -0.51
N ASP A 8 -4.39 -13.06 -0.59
CA ASP A 8 -5.44 -13.85 0.08
C ASP A 8 -5.25 -13.82 1.60
N ARG A 9 -6.35 -14.08 2.32
CA ARG A 9 -6.35 -14.24 3.78
C ARG A 9 -5.76 -15.58 4.25
N SER A 10 -5.38 -16.48 3.34
CA SER A 10 -4.83 -17.79 3.70
C SER A 10 -3.50 -17.65 4.48
N ALA A 11 -3.17 -18.64 5.31
CA ALA A 11 -1.95 -18.64 6.12
C ALA A 11 -0.66 -18.53 5.28
N ALA A 12 -0.70 -18.96 4.01
CA ALA A 12 0.41 -18.83 3.06
C ALA A 12 0.54 -17.42 2.44
N SER A 13 -0.47 -16.55 2.57
CA SER A 13 -0.48 -15.17 2.04
C SER A 13 -0.09 -15.04 0.56
N ASN A 14 -0.79 -15.78 -0.31
CA ASN A 14 -0.52 -15.75 -1.75
C ASN A 14 -0.80 -14.35 -2.32
N THR A 15 0.19 -13.77 -3.00
CA THR A 15 0.05 -12.45 -3.63
C THR A 15 -0.73 -12.60 -4.93
N ARG A 16 -1.89 -11.95 -5.03
CA ARG A 16 -2.77 -12.01 -6.20
C ARG A 16 -2.42 -10.94 -7.22
N TYR A 17 -2.14 -9.73 -6.76
CA TYR A 17 -1.78 -8.61 -7.61
C TYR A 17 -0.84 -7.64 -6.89
N GLN A 18 0.07 -7.03 -7.63
CA GLN A 18 1.00 -6.03 -7.10
C GLN A 18 1.16 -4.88 -8.08
N THR A 19 1.05 -3.66 -7.56
CA THR A 19 1.37 -2.42 -8.29
C THR A 19 2.22 -1.48 -7.47
N PHE A 20 2.75 -0.47 -8.13
CA PHE A 20 3.52 0.60 -7.53
C PHE A 20 3.23 1.89 -8.26
N VAL A 21 3.36 3.04 -7.59
CA VAL A 21 3.07 4.36 -8.16
C VAL A 21 3.82 4.61 -9.49
N GLY A 22 5.01 4.03 -9.64
CA GLY A 22 5.80 4.12 -10.87
C GLY A 22 5.20 3.43 -12.11
N THR A 23 4.38 2.38 -11.97
CA THR A 23 3.72 1.75 -13.14
C THR A 23 2.64 2.64 -13.74
N HIS A 24 2.13 3.61 -12.98
CA HIS A 24 1.03 4.48 -13.38
C HIS A 24 1.50 5.86 -13.87
N GLY A 25 2.73 5.95 -14.41
CA GLY A 25 3.22 7.18 -15.05
C GLY A 25 3.76 8.26 -14.11
N PHE A 26 4.08 7.91 -12.85
CA PHE A 26 4.68 8.84 -11.89
C PHE A 26 6.16 8.48 -11.63
N PRO A 27 7.12 9.00 -12.42
CA PRO A 27 8.55 8.78 -12.21
C PRO A 27 9.16 9.75 -11.16
N GLY A 28 10.34 9.40 -10.66
CA GLY A 28 11.16 10.28 -9.80
C GLY A 28 10.45 10.81 -8.55
N SER A 29 10.60 12.11 -8.32
CA SER A 29 9.99 12.85 -7.18
C SER A 29 8.47 12.73 -7.13
N ARG A 30 7.80 12.57 -8.28
CA ARG A 30 6.33 12.46 -8.32
C ARG A 30 5.80 11.19 -7.64
N LYS A 31 6.67 10.20 -7.35
CA LYS A 31 6.34 8.99 -6.58
C LYS A 31 5.99 9.25 -5.12
N SER A 32 6.44 10.37 -4.53
CA SER A 32 6.18 10.71 -3.13
C SER A 32 4.92 11.58 -2.94
N THR A 33 4.08 11.70 -3.97
CA THR A 33 2.82 12.46 -3.90
C THR A 33 1.66 11.57 -3.43
N THR A 34 0.72 12.17 -2.71
CA THR A 34 -0.54 11.53 -2.28
C THR A 34 -1.39 11.10 -3.47
N TYR A 35 -1.43 11.93 -4.53
CA TYR A 35 -2.22 11.67 -5.74
C TYR A 35 -1.78 10.40 -6.47
N GLY A 36 -0.46 10.21 -6.67
CA GLY A 36 0.06 9.00 -7.29
C GLY A 36 -0.27 7.74 -6.48
N ALA A 37 -0.29 7.85 -5.14
CA ALA A 37 -0.68 6.76 -4.26
C ALA A 37 -2.16 6.39 -4.43
N SER A 38 -3.06 7.39 -4.41
CA SER A 38 -4.50 7.15 -4.62
C SER A 38 -4.79 6.51 -5.98
N LYS A 39 -4.14 6.98 -7.06
CA LYS A 39 -4.35 6.42 -8.40
C LYS A 39 -3.89 4.96 -8.52
N ALA A 40 -2.72 4.64 -7.95
CA ALA A 40 -2.21 3.27 -7.95
C ALA A 40 -3.09 2.33 -7.13
N LEU A 41 -3.71 2.85 -6.06
CA LEU A 41 -4.59 2.07 -5.20
C LEU A 41 -5.96 1.83 -5.85
N GLN A 42 -6.53 2.83 -6.53
CA GLN A 42 -7.73 2.66 -7.33
C GLN A 42 -7.53 1.59 -8.42
N ALA A 43 -6.37 1.59 -9.08
CA ALA A 43 -6.04 0.54 -10.05
C ALA A 43 -5.95 -0.85 -9.41
N ALA A 44 -5.38 -0.96 -8.21
CA ALA A 44 -5.34 -2.22 -7.47
C ALA A 44 -6.72 -2.68 -6.99
N ALA A 45 -7.59 -1.76 -6.57
CA ALA A 45 -8.96 -2.06 -6.17
C ALA A 45 -9.78 -2.56 -7.37
N LYS A 46 -9.71 -1.87 -8.52
CA LYS A 46 -10.37 -2.31 -9.76
C LYS A 46 -9.90 -3.69 -10.20
N ALA A 47 -8.59 -3.92 -10.23
CA ALA A 47 -8.03 -5.23 -10.55
C ALA A 47 -8.47 -6.33 -9.55
N GLY A 48 -8.68 -5.96 -8.28
CA GLY A 48 -9.23 -6.83 -7.24
C GLY A 48 -10.68 -7.24 -7.51
N ILE A 49 -11.52 -6.29 -7.89
CA ILE A 49 -12.94 -6.51 -8.18
C ILE A 49 -13.08 -7.30 -9.49
N GLU A 50 -12.47 -6.83 -10.58
CA GLU A 50 -12.64 -7.40 -11.92
C GLU A 50 -12.09 -8.83 -12.06
N LYS A 51 -10.94 -9.14 -11.43
CA LYS A 51 -10.25 -10.43 -11.64
C LYS A 51 -10.48 -11.43 -10.53
N PHE A 52 -10.80 -10.97 -9.32
CA PHE A 52 -10.85 -11.81 -8.14
C PHE A 52 -12.16 -11.70 -7.36
N GLY A 53 -13.09 -10.83 -7.76
CA GLY A 53 -14.41 -10.71 -7.12
C GLY A 53 -14.33 -10.30 -5.64
N VAL A 54 -13.34 -9.48 -5.27
CA VAL A 54 -13.11 -9.13 -3.86
C VAL A 54 -14.05 -8.01 -3.44
N GLU A 55 -14.89 -8.27 -2.42
CA GLU A 55 -15.80 -7.28 -1.83
C GLU A 55 -15.30 -6.74 -0.48
N VAL A 56 -14.61 -7.60 0.27
CA VAL A 56 -14.17 -7.31 1.65
C VAL A 56 -12.65 -7.35 1.74
N VAL A 57 -12.05 -6.28 2.28
CA VAL A 57 -10.59 -6.14 2.36
C VAL A 57 -10.15 -5.74 3.77
N SER A 58 -9.03 -6.28 4.22
CA SER A 58 -8.29 -5.82 5.40
C SER A 58 -7.05 -5.05 4.97
N GLY A 59 -6.88 -3.81 5.44
CA GLY A 59 -5.75 -2.94 5.11
C GLY A 59 -4.56 -3.18 6.05
N ILE A 60 -3.39 -3.46 5.48
CA ILE A 60 -2.13 -3.53 6.25
C ILE A 60 -1.20 -2.42 5.79
N ILE A 61 -0.88 -1.49 6.69
CA ILE A 61 0.03 -0.39 6.43
C ILE A 61 1.42 -0.77 6.94
N ARG A 62 2.44 -0.55 6.11
CA ARG A 62 3.85 -0.77 6.46
C ARG A 62 4.66 0.50 6.20
N GLY A 63 5.21 1.06 7.27
CA GLY A 63 6.13 2.20 7.20
C GLY A 63 5.42 3.56 7.10
N PRO A 64 6.02 4.62 7.66
CA PRO A 64 5.50 5.98 7.54
C PRO A 64 5.60 6.52 6.09
N GLY A 65 4.80 7.53 5.75
CA GLY A 65 5.00 8.38 4.56
C GLY A 65 3.71 8.78 3.83
N PHE A 66 3.87 9.67 2.84
CA PHE A 66 2.89 10.53 2.16
C PHE A 66 1.65 9.92 1.45
N GLY A 67 1.15 8.75 1.83
CA GLY A 67 0.00 8.14 1.14
C GLY A 67 -0.77 7.12 1.96
N THR A 68 -0.63 7.14 3.28
CA THR A 68 -1.31 6.19 4.19
C THR A 68 -2.80 6.49 4.29
N GLU A 69 -3.16 7.73 4.65
CA GLU A 69 -4.55 8.14 4.85
C GLU A 69 -5.32 8.22 3.52
N THR A 70 -4.68 8.77 2.49
CA THR A 70 -5.27 8.85 1.16
C THR A 70 -5.51 7.48 0.55
N ALA A 71 -4.69 6.48 0.92
CA ALA A 71 -4.92 5.11 0.47
C ALA A 71 -6.19 4.52 1.10
N VAL A 72 -6.39 4.69 2.40
CA VAL A 72 -7.61 4.17 3.07
C VAL A 72 -8.86 4.79 2.44
N LYS A 73 -8.86 6.10 2.20
CA LYS A 73 -9.96 6.80 1.53
C LYS A 73 -10.21 6.28 0.10
N ALA A 74 -9.14 6.03 -0.67
CA ALA A 74 -9.27 5.54 -2.04
C ALA A 74 -9.88 4.13 -2.12
N LEU A 75 -9.63 3.25 -1.14
CA LEU A 75 -10.30 1.93 -1.07
C LEU A 75 -11.80 2.07 -0.84
N GLN A 76 -12.18 2.96 0.08
CA GLN A 76 -13.58 3.24 0.40
C GLN A 76 -14.31 3.84 -0.82
N SER A 77 -13.69 4.78 -1.53
CA SER A 77 -14.25 5.36 -2.76
C SER A 77 -14.44 4.34 -3.90
N CYS A 78 -13.72 3.22 -3.89
CA CYS A 78 -13.88 2.14 -4.88
C CYS A 78 -15.00 1.14 -4.51
N GLY A 79 -15.71 1.34 -3.40
CA GLY A 79 -16.81 0.47 -2.98
C GLY A 79 -16.37 -0.81 -2.27
N LEU A 80 -15.12 -0.89 -1.82
CA LEU A 80 -14.64 -2.03 -1.03
C LEU A 80 -14.95 -1.83 0.46
N THR A 81 -15.47 -2.88 1.10
CA THR A 81 -15.74 -2.85 2.54
C THR A 81 -14.46 -3.11 3.31
N VAL A 82 -13.97 -2.09 4.04
CA VAL A 82 -12.75 -2.18 4.85
C VAL A 82 -13.10 -2.73 6.23
N THR A 83 -12.63 -3.94 6.54
CA THR A 83 -12.92 -4.63 7.82
C THR A 83 -11.99 -4.21 8.95
N SER A 84 -10.70 -4.04 8.66
CA SER A 84 -9.71 -3.63 9.66
C SER A 84 -8.55 -2.90 9.01
N ILE A 85 -7.95 -2.00 9.80
CA ILE A 85 -6.74 -1.27 9.42
C ILE A 85 -5.68 -1.58 10.47
N ALA A 86 -4.64 -2.32 10.08
CA ALA A 86 -3.54 -2.68 10.97
C ALA A 86 -2.24 -2.01 10.52
N ASN A 87 -1.58 -1.31 11.44
CA ASN A 87 -0.24 -0.80 11.22
C ASN A 87 0.80 -1.85 11.63
N LYS A 88 1.51 -2.43 10.65
CA LYS A 88 2.60 -3.39 10.85
C LYS A 88 3.96 -2.76 10.53
N THR A 89 4.23 -1.56 11.07
CA THR A 89 5.57 -0.96 11.10
C THR A 89 6.49 -1.78 11.99
N LYS A 90 7.63 -2.24 11.45
CA LYS A 90 8.64 -2.95 12.24
C LYS A 90 9.35 -1.96 13.17
N ILE A 91 9.31 -2.23 14.48
CA ILE A 91 10.09 -1.53 15.49
C ILE A 91 11.13 -2.53 15.99
N SER A 92 12.41 -2.16 15.92
CA SER A 92 13.51 -3.00 16.39
C SER A 92 13.82 -2.69 17.85
N HIS A 93 13.83 -3.71 18.71
CA HIS A 93 14.31 -3.59 20.09
C HIS A 93 15.84 -3.52 20.09
N ASN A 94 16.40 -2.31 19.94
CA ASN A 94 17.85 -2.03 19.97
C ASN A 94 18.71 -2.99 19.12
N GLY A 95 18.28 -3.25 17.88
CA GLY A 95 18.95 -4.16 16.94
C GLY A 95 20.16 -3.53 16.22
N SER A 96 20.21 -3.64 14.89
CA SER A 96 21.32 -3.09 14.10
C SER A 96 21.47 -1.57 14.25
N ARG A 97 22.72 -1.10 14.36
CA ARG A 97 23.06 0.33 14.41
C ARG A 97 22.47 1.08 13.19
N LEU A 98 21.77 2.18 13.45
CA LEU A 98 21.26 3.09 12.41
C LEU A 98 22.42 3.66 11.58
N ARG A 99 22.19 3.84 10.27
CA ARG A 99 23.17 4.47 9.37
C ARG A 99 23.50 5.88 9.86
N LYS A 100 24.76 6.29 9.72
CA LYS A 100 25.22 7.65 10.06
C LYS A 100 24.32 8.69 9.39
N LYS A 101 23.96 9.75 10.14
CA LYS A 101 23.17 10.87 9.61
C LYS A 101 23.82 11.42 8.34
N ARG A 102 23.04 11.56 7.28
CA ARG A 102 23.50 12.06 5.98
C ARG A 102 23.98 13.52 6.17
N ARG A 103 25.20 13.81 5.71
CA ARG A 103 25.75 15.16 5.63
C ARG A 103 25.38 15.70 4.25
N VAL A 104 24.33 16.52 4.18
CA VAL A 104 23.95 17.30 2.99
C VAL A 104 23.99 18.75 3.43
#